data_AF-A0A822Y6I4-F1
#
_entry.id   AF-A0A822Y6I4-F1
#
_cell.length_a   1.000
_cell.length_b   1.000
_cell.length_c   1.000
_cell.angle_alpha   90.00
_cell.angle_beta   90.00
_cell.angle_gamma   90.00
#
_symmetry.space_group_name_H-M   'P 1'
#
loop_
_entity.id
_entity.type
_entity.pdbx_description
1 polymer ?
#
loop_
_entity_poly.entity_id
_entity_poly.type
_entity_poly.pdbx_seq_one_letter_code
_entity_poly.pdbx_strand_id
1 'polypeptide(L)'
;MLSALQLKDGVRKGETTYLATLVDSDLPDPLTEHIPPMITMALEEFQDVMPPTLPKKLPPRREVDHKIELEPGTKPPARPPYRMSPPELAELRRQLKEFVGCWIDSAF
;
A
#
# COMPACT_ATOMS: atom_id res chain seq x y z
N MET A 1 -19.87 -9.21 29.32
CA MET A 1 -20.48 -7.90 29.01
C MET A 1 -20.65 -7.15 30.32
N LEU A 2 -20.02 -5.98 30.47
CA LEU A 2 -20.20 -5.12 31.65
C LEU A 2 -21.47 -4.27 31.46
N SER A 3 -22.24 -4.07 32.52
CA SER A 3 -23.37 -3.14 32.49
C SER A 3 -22.89 -1.69 32.62
N ALA A 4 -23.71 -0.74 32.17
CA ALA A 4 -23.41 0.69 32.31
C ALA A 4 -23.21 1.12 33.78
N LEU A 5 -23.90 0.47 34.72
CA LEU A 5 -23.75 0.71 36.16
C LEU A 5 -22.39 0.24 36.67
N GLN A 6 -21.95 -0.95 36.24
CA GLN A 6 -20.64 -1.50 36.60
C GLN A 6 -19.50 -0.65 36.02
N LEU A 7 -19.66 -0.16 34.79
CA LEU A 7 -18.71 0.78 34.17
C LEU A 7 -18.62 2.08 34.97
N LYS A 8 -19.75 2.67 35.36
CA LYS A 8 -19.80 3.91 36.15
C LYS A 8 -19.15 3.76 37.52
N ASP A 9 -19.39 2.64 38.20
CA ASP A 9 -18.82 2.38 39.51
C ASP A 9 -17.31 2.10 39.42
N GLY A 10 -16.86 1.39 38.38
CA GLY A 10 -15.43 1.19 38.11
C GLY A 10 -14.70 2.51 37.89
N VAL A 11 -15.26 3.42 37.09
CA VAL A 11 -14.71 4.77 36.88
C VAL A 11 -14.63 5.55 38.20
N ARG A 12 -15.65 5.48 39.06
CA ARG A 12 -15.63 6.15 40.38
C ARG A 12 -14.61 5.56 41.35
N LYS A 13 -14.32 4.27 41.23
CA LYS A 13 -13.33 3.56 42.06
C LYS A 13 -11.90 3.71 41.55
N GLY A 14 -11.69 4.40 40.43
CA GLY A 14 -10.37 4.59 39.83
C GLY A 14 -9.86 3.36 39.06
N GLU A 15 -10.75 2.46 38.65
CA GLU A 15 -10.40 1.30 37.83
C GLU A 15 -10.11 1.75 36.38
N THR A 16 -9.09 1.14 35.76
CA THR A 16 -8.69 1.49 34.38
C THR A 16 -9.82 1.17 33.40
N THR A 17 -10.39 2.22 32.82
CA THR A 17 -11.49 2.13 31.86
C THR A 17 -11.03 2.65 30.50
N TYR A 18 -11.22 1.84 29.46
CA TYR A 18 -10.87 2.21 28.08
C TYR A 18 -12.11 2.60 27.29
N LEU A 19 -12.04 3.72 26.58
CA LEU A 19 -13.06 4.17 25.62
C LEU A 19 -12.59 3.78 24.22
N ALA A 20 -13.37 2.94 23.52
CA ALA A 20 -13.16 2.66 22.11
C ALA A 20 -14.22 3.41 21.30
N THR A 21 -13.79 4.35 20.48
CA THR A 21 -14.65 5.04 19.51
C THR A 21 -14.42 4.42 18.14
N LEU A 22 -15.50 4.07 17.43
CA LEU A 22 -15.41 3.75 16.02
C LEU A 22 -15.19 5.07 15.27
N VAL A 23 -14.04 5.17 14.60
CA VAL A 23 -13.75 6.26 13.67
C VAL A 23 -14.06 5.74 12.29
N ASP A 24 -14.90 6.48 11.56
CA ASP A 24 -15.20 6.17 10.17
C ASP A 24 -13.95 6.45 9.32
N SER A 25 -13.56 5.49 8.48
CA SER A 25 -12.39 5.60 7.59
C SER A 25 -12.52 6.71 6.53
N ASP A 26 -13.75 7.18 6.30
CA ASP A 26 -14.06 8.28 5.38
C ASP A 26 -13.95 9.67 6.03
N LEU A 27 -13.72 9.74 7.35
CA LEU A 27 -13.36 11.00 8.00
C LEU A 27 -11.89 11.30 7.70
N PRO A 28 -11.52 12.55 7.35
CA PRO A 28 -10.12 12.91 7.23
C PRO A 28 -9.42 12.57 8.54
N ASP A 29 -8.30 11.82 8.44
CA ASP A 29 -7.49 11.42 9.58
C ASP A 29 -7.27 12.66 10.48
N PRO A 30 -7.43 12.61 11.81
CA PRO A 30 -7.23 13.78 12.67
C PRO A 30 -5.81 14.39 12.59
N LEU A 31 -4.86 13.68 11.97
CA LEU A 31 -3.53 14.19 11.61
C LEU A 31 -3.52 15.10 10.36
N THR A 32 -4.57 15.05 9.56
CA THR A 32 -4.77 15.88 8.35
C THR A 32 -5.17 17.31 8.70
N GLU A 33 -5.76 17.54 9.88
CA GLU A 33 -6.21 18.88 10.31
C GLU A 33 -5.06 19.85 10.64
N HIS A 34 -3.84 19.33 10.89
CA HIS A 34 -2.67 20.12 11.24
C HIS A 34 -1.46 19.86 10.34
N ILE A 35 -1.68 19.81 9.03
CA ILE A 35 -0.57 19.87 8.07
C ILE A 35 -0.11 21.34 7.98
N PRO A 36 1.13 21.67 8.37
CA PRO A 36 1.67 23.02 8.22
C PRO A 36 1.58 23.49 6.77
N PRO A 37 1.32 24.78 6.49
CA PRO A 37 1.16 25.29 5.13
C PRO A 37 2.32 24.94 4.18
N MET A 38 3.55 24.90 4.70
CA MET A 38 4.73 24.51 3.92
C MET A 38 4.66 23.06 3.41
N ILE A 39 4.09 22.15 4.20
CA ILE A 39 3.95 20.74 3.80
C ILE A 39 2.85 20.62 2.75
N THR A 40 1.73 21.33 2.91
CA THR A 40 0.67 21.36 1.89
C THR A 40 1.19 21.88 0.55
N MET A 41 1.96 22.98 0.56
CA MET A 41 2.58 23.52 -0.65
C MET A 41 3.51 22.50 -1.32
N ALA A 42 4.32 21.76 -0.55
CA ALA A 42 5.18 20.73 -1.10
C ALA A 42 4.38 19.55 -1.69
N LEU A 43 3.28 19.15 -1.06
CA LEU A 43 2.41 18.08 -1.57
C LEU A 43 1.71 18.49 -2.88
N GLU A 44 1.31 19.75 -3.00
CA GLU A 44 0.76 20.31 -4.23
C GLU A 44 1.82 20.40 -5.34
N GLU A 45 3.05 20.83 -4.99
CA GLU A 45 4.17 20.92 -5.93
C GLU A 45 4.58 19.56 -6.51
N PHE A 46 4.57 18.50 -5.69
CA PHE A 46 4.99 17.15 -6.08
C PHE A 46 3.82 16.17 -6.28
N GLN A 47 2.62 16.68 -6.53
CA GLN A 47 1.42 15.86 -6.72
C GLN A 47 1.56 14.85 -7.88
N ASP A 48 2.37 15.20 -8.89
CA ASP A 48 2.67 14.37 -10.05
C ASP A 48 3.60 13.19 -9.75
N VAL A 49 4.44 13.29 -8.70
CA VAL A 49 5.39 12.24 -8.29
C VAL A 49 4.69 11.15 -7.45
N MET A 50 3.62 11.50 -6.72
CA MET A 50 2.87 10.57 -5.86
C MET A 50 1.38 10.49 -6.25
N PRO A 51 1.06 10.01 -7.47
CA PRO A 51 -0.32 9.85 -7.88
C PRO A 51 -1.03 8.78 -7.03
N PRO A 52 -2.35 8.88 -6.82
CA PRO A 52 -3.12 7.92 -6.03
C PRO A 52 -3.16 6.51 -6.65
N THR A 53 -2.81 6.39 -7.94
CA THR A 53 -2.68 5.13 -8.65
C THR A 53 -1.41 5.14 -9.48
N LEU A 54 -0.77 3.97 -9.63
CA LEU A 54 0.43 3.84 -10.43
C LEU A 54 0.15 4.22 -11.90
N PRO A 55 0.98 5.08 -12.51
CA PRO A 55 0.79 5.47 -13.90
C PRO A 55 0.97 4.25 -14.82
N LYS A 56 0.10 4.11 -15.81
CA LYS A 56 0.14 3.03 -16.81
C LYS A 56 1.22 3.19 -17.89
N LYS A 57 2.19 4.07 -17.67
CA LYS A 57 3.25 4.42 -18.63
C LYS A 57 4.59 4.03 -18.04
N LEU A 58 5.49 3.55 -18.88
CA LEU A 58 6.87 3.37 -18.46
C LEU A 58 7.49 4.73 -18.11
N PRO A 59 8.34 4.76 -17.07
CA PRO A 59 9.14 5.94 -16.83
C PRO A 59 10.00 6.24 -18.06
N PRO A 60 10.39 7.51 -18.28
CA PRO A 60 11.34 7.87 -19.31
C PRO A 60 12.60 7.00 -19.23
N ARG A 61 13.20 6.68 -20.38
CA ARG A 61 14.47 5.97 -20.42
C ARG A 61 15.51 6.74 -19.61
N ARG A 62 16.16 6.03 -18.68
CA ARG A 62 17.27 6.57 -17.88
C ARG A 62 18.57 6.40 -18.66
N GLU A 63 19.59 7.20 -18.34
CA GLU A 63 20.92 7.06 -18.92
C GLU A 63 21.61 5.75 -18.52
N VAL A 64 21.20 5.17 -17.39
CA VAL A 64 21.76 3.94 -16.82
C VAL A 64 20.71 2.85 -16.83
N ASP A 65 20.95 1.81 -17.63
CA ASP A 65 20.16 0.58 -17.60
C ASP A 65 20.57 -0.31 -16.42
N HIS A 66 19.60 -1.00 -15.83
CA HIS A 66 19.87 -1.97 -14.78
C HIS A 66 20.43 -3.26 -15.39
N LYS A 67 21.70 -3.54 -15.11
CA LYS A 67 22.37 -4.78 -15.51
C LYS A 67 22.38 -5.77 -14.34
N ILE A 68 21.92 -7.00 -14.60
CA ILE A 68 22.07 -8.11 -13.67
C ILE A 68 23.35 -8.85 -14.04
N GLU A 69 24.39 -8.72 -13.22
CA GLU A 69 25.65 -9.44 -13.42
C GLU A 69 25.53 -10.86 -12.87
N LEU A 70 25.87 -11.85 -13.70
CA LEU A 70 25.84 -13.26 -13.31
C LEU A 70 27.28 -13.75 -13.09
N GLU A 71 27.48 -14.54 -12.05
CA GLU A 71 28.75 -15.25 -11.87
C GLU A 71 28.95 -16.24 -13.03
N PRO A 72 30.18 -16.36 -13.59
CA PRO A 72 30.46 -17.29 -14.66
C PRO A 72 30.05 -18.73 -14.31
N GLY A 73 29.34 -19.39 -15.22
CA GLY A 73 28.86 -20.76 -15.02
C GLY A 73 27.53 -20.88 -14.27
N THR A 74 26.93 -19.76 -13.84
CA THR A 74 25.59 -19.77 -13.22
C THR A 74 24.52 -20.18 -14.22
N LYS A 75 23.70 -21.17 -13.84
CA LYS A 75 22.54 -21.59 -14.61
C LYS A 75 21.31 -20.80 -14.14
N PRO A 76 20.45 -20.30 -15.05
CA PRO A 76 19.19 -19.68 -14.66
C PRO A 76 18.33 -20.63 -13.83
N PRO A 77 17.67 -20.15 -12.76
CA PRO A 77 16.76 -20.98 -12.00
C PRO A 77 15.50 -21.28 -12.82
N ALA A 78 15.26 -22.55 -13.09
CA ALA A 78 14.01 -23.03 -13.66
C ALA A 78 13.28 -23.90 -12.62
N ARG A 79 12.15 -23.40 -12.10
CA ARG A 79 11.33 -24.10 -11.10
C ARG A 79 9.87 -24.10 -11.54
N PRO A 80 9.10 -25.15 -11.23
CA PRO A 80 7.67 -25.13 -11.48
C PRO A 80 7.00 -24.02 -10.65
N PRO A 81 5.88 -23.44 -11.12
CA PRO A 81 5.11 -22.50 -10.32
C PRO A 81 4.68 -23.12 -8.99
N TYR A 82 4.62 -22.30 -7.94
CA TYR A 82 4.06 -22.72 -6.66
C TYR A 82 2.59 -23.09 -6.82
N ARG A 83 2.13 -24.05 -6.01
CA ARG A 83 0.71 -24.40 -5.95
C ARG A 83 -0.06 -23.26 -5.31
N MET A 84 -1.13 -22.83 -5.97
CA MET A 84 -2.04 -21.78 -5.52
C MET A 84 -3.46 -22.33 -5.53
N SER A 85 -4.28 -21.85 -4.61
CA SER A 85 -5.72 -22.09 -4.59
C SER A 85 -6.42 -21.37 -5.76
N PRO A 86 -7.64 -21.77 -6.14
CA PRO A 86 -8.40 -21.09 -7.20
C PRO A 86 -8.55 -19.56 -7.03
N PRO A 87 -8.83 -18.99 -5.84
CA PRO A 87 -8.95 -17.53 -5.68
C PRO A 87 -7.61 -16.81 -5.84
N GLU A 88 -6.50 -17.35 -5.30
CA GLU A 88 -5.16 -16.76 -5.47
C GLU A 88 -4.75 -16.71 -6.94
N LEU A 89 -5.03 -17.79 -7.66
CA LEU A 89 -4.72 -17.90 -9.09
C LEU A 89 -5.57 -16.93 -9.92
N ALA A 90 -6.83 -16.68 -9.53
CA ALA A 90 -7.68 -15.67 -10.16
C ALA A 90 -7.12 -14.26 -9.96
N GLU A 91 -6.68 -13.93 -8.74
CA GLU A 91 -6.08 -12.63 -8.44
C GLU A 91 -4.74 -12.44 -9.16
N LEU A 92 -3.88 -13.46 -9.20
CA LEU A 92 -2.62 -13.42 -9.96
C LEU A 92 -2.89 -13.12 -11.45
N ARG A 93 -3.88 -13.79 -12.05
CA ARG A 93 -4.26 -13.53 -13.45
C ARG A 93 -4.79 -12.11 -13.65
N ARG A 94 -5.57 -11.59 -12.70
CA ARG A 94 -6.07 -10.21 -12.73
C ARG A 94 -4.92 -9.21 -12.75
N GLN A 95 -3.95 -9.37 -11.85
CA GLN A 95 -2.77 -8.51 -11.76
C GLN A 95 -1.88 -8.62 -13.00
N LEU A 96 -1.60 -9.83 -13.49
CA LEU A 96 -0.81 -10.02 -14.71
C LEU A 96 -1.46 -9.31 -15.91
N LYS A 97 -2.78 -9.38 -16.07
CA LYS A 97 -3.50 -8.67 -17.13
C LYS A 97 -3.35 -7.15 -17.03
N GLU A 98 -3.31 -6.62 -15.80
CA GLU A 98 -3.10 -5.19 -15.55
C GLU A 98 -1.67 -4.74 -15.91
N PHE A 99 -0.67 -5.56 -15.61
CA PHE A 99 0.74 -5.22 -15.85
C PHE A 99 1.20 -5.42 -17.30
N VAL A 100 0.73 -6.46 -17.99
CA VAL A 100 1.21 -6.80 -19.35
C VAL A 100 1.00 -5.63 -20.33
N GLY A 101 -0.22 -5.09 -20.40
CA GLY A 101 -0.56 -4.06 -21.39
C GLY A 101 0.02 -2.66 -21.14
N CYS A 102 0.71 -2.44 -20.01
CA CYS A 102 1.24 -1.11 -19.65
C CYS A 102 2.76 -1.12 -19.48
N TRP A 103 3.30 -2.17 -18.84
CA TRP A 103 4.70 -2.22 -18.40
C TRP A 103 5.55 -3.21 -19.19
N ILE A 104 4.98 -4.33 -19.65
CA ILE A 104 5.74 -5.39 -20.31
C ILE A 104 5.77 -5.15 -21.83
N ASP A 105 4.63 -4.88 -22.46
CA ASP A 105 4.55 -4.68 -23.92
C ASP A 105 5.26 -3.41 -24.39
N SER A 106 5.46 -2.43 -23.50
CA SER A 106 6.16 -1.18 -23.81
C SER A 106 7.68 -1.27 -23.63
N ALA A 107 8.19 -2.38 -23.06
CA ALA A 107 9.60 -2.56 -22.70
C ALA A 107 10.42 -3.36 -23.72
N PHE A 108 9.76 -3.99 -24.71
CA PHE A 108 10.38 -4.78 -25.77
C PHE A 108 10.09 -4.21 -27.15
#